data_AF-A0A2N0HHC8-F1
#
_entry.id   AF-A0A2N0HHC8-F1
#
_cell.length_a   1.000
_cell.length_b   1.000
_cell.length_c   1.000
_cell.angle_alpha   90.00
_cell.angle_beta   90.00
_cell.angle_gamma   90.00
#
_symmetry.space_group_name_H-M   'P 1'
#
loop_
_entity.id
_entity.type
_entity.pdbx_description
1 polymer ?
#
loop_
_entity_poly.entity_id
_entity_poly.type
_entity_poly.pdbx_seq_one_letter_code
_entity_poly.pdbx_strand_id
1 'polypeptide(L)'
;MLKAIDNDVSIAVEKCLVFLYNLASTYYTDDKWKCLNAELLHEQTKNADNTYIYTKIIEVLKAGTSTGAFIEVDDSYQAGVHSKRFRLTDTYLKAGLVEYIIKDTGIIRTRNKLYYQQLHQAMINPICSNLIAMYPKIDLPTSSELLAIGKKLAKAGRTTKKGKILTMRNKHKNDYWIDVENRSFIEDNIKLFEFLTGRGFMIPSAGDTSSGGRVVDSFTLMPSWIREEITIDGKKLVECDYKALHPNIAVKMYEGNTSYLTHESVAESLGIDIKEVKKLHLSFFNMKWNQMRNSPLFDYYSKNESDMLDRIYHDKKEHGHKITSQKMFSVEVAVMSDVITYLNAKGVHVLYVYDALMCEEKDRELVAETMNCIILEHGVKTRVKVNNSDLVESRHIILGL
;
A
#
# COMPACT_ATOMS: atom_id res chain seq x y z
N MET A 1 -7.52 16.70 33.41
CA MET A 1 -7.23 16.89 31.96
C MET A 1 -8.39 16.43 31.07
N LEU A 2 -8.97 15.23 31.25
CA LEU A 2 -10.11 14.76 30.42
C LEU A 2 -11.31 15.72 30.36
N LYS A 3 -11.62 16.41 31.46
CA LYS A 3 -12.69 17.43 31.51
C LYS A 3 -12.48 18.63 30.57
N ALA A 4 -11.26 18.83 30.05
CA ALA A 4 -10.99 19.85 29.04
C ALA A 4 -11.36 19.39 27.61
N ILE A 5 -11.62 18.10 27.41
CA ILE A 5 -12.11 17.53 26.15
C ILE A 5 -13.64 17.48 26.16
N ASP A 6 -14.21 16.97 27.25
CA ASP A 6 -15.65 16.86 27.45
C ASP A 6 -15.99 16.86 28.94
N ASN A 7 -17.12 17.46 29.32
CA ASN A 7 -17.58 17.46 30.71
C ASN A 7 -17.93 16.03 31.17
N ASP A 8 -18.41 15.19 30.25
CA ASP A 8 -18.59 13.76 30.48
C ASP A 8 -17.27 13.01 30.22
N VAL A 9 -16.71 12.42 31.28
CA VAL A 9 -15.43 11.70 31.22
C VAL A 9 -15.50 10.49 30.29
N SER A 10 -16.64 9.81 30.20
CA SER A 10 -16.81 8.66 29.30
C SER A 10 -16.74 9.09 27.84
N ILE A 11 -17.37 10.22 27.48
CA ILE A 11 -17.30 10.79 26.12
C ILE A 11 -15.86 11.27 25.82
N ALA A 12 -15.19 11.92 26.78
CA ALA A 12 -13.80 12.33 26.61
C ALA A 12 -12.87 11.14 26.32
N VAL A 13 -13.06 10.00 27.00
CA VAL A 13 -12.32 8.76 26.75
C VAL A 13 -12.58 8.23 25.35
N GLU A 14 -13.84 8.16 24.90
CA GLU A 14 -14.15 7.67 23.56
C GLU A 14 -13.58 8.56 22.45
N LYS A 15 -13.56 9.89 22.65
CA LYS A 15 -12.87 10.81 21.73
C LYS A 15 -11.36 10.55 21.66
N CYS A 16 -10.72 10.25 22.79
CA CYS A 16 -9.31 9.81 22.80
C CYS A 16 -9.13 8.50 22.02
N LEU A 17 -10.03 7.53 22.19
CA LEU A 17 -9.99 6.26 21.46
C LEU A 17 -10.18 6.46 19.94
N VAL A 18 -11.07 7.36 19.52
CA VAL A 18 -11.24 7.75 18.11
C VAL A 18 -9.94 8.34 17.54
N PHE A 19 -9.24 9.19 18.29
CA PHE A 19 -7.92 9.69 17.88
C PHE A 19 -6.93 8.53 17.70
N LEU A 20 -6.80 7.66 18.71
CA LEU A 20 -5.88 6.52 18.69
C LEU A 20 -6.19 5.52 17.58
N TYR A 21 -7.47 5.34 17.21
CA TYR A 21 -7.88 4.52 16.08
C TYR A 21 -7.23 4.95 14.76
N ASN A 22 -7.01 6.25 14.55
CA ASN A 22 -6.30 6.73 13.35
C ASN A 22 -4.84 6.23 13.28
N LEU A 23 -4.26 5.78 14.40
CA LEU A 23 -2.92 5.20 14.48
C LEU A 23 -2.91 3.67 14.48
N ALA A 24 -4.06 3.00 14.63
CA ALA A 24 -4.11 1.54 14.80
C ALA A 24 -3.43 0.78 13.64
N SER A 25 -3.57 1.28 12.41
CA SER A 25 -2.92 0.67 11.23
C SER A 25 -1.39 0.63 11.32
N THR A 26 -0.76 1.55 12.08
CA THR A 26 0.71 1.58 12.19
C THR A 26 1.28 0.42 12.98
N TYR A 27 0.44 -0.33 13.71
CA TYR A 27 0.83 -1.58 14.33
C TYR A 27 1.45 -2.56 13.32
N TYR A 28 0.91 -2.60 12.09
CA TYR A 28 1.31 -3.54 11.05
C TYR A 28 2.32 -2.98 10.03
N THR A 29 2.70 -1.71 10.13
CA THR A 29 3.65 -1.08 9.19
C THR A 29 5.06 -0.98 9.76
N ASP A 30 6.09 -1.03 8.92
CA ASP A 30 7.48 -0.88 9.40
C ASP A 30 7.71 0.53 10.00
N ASP A 31 7.22 1.59 9.33
CA ASP A 31 7.21 2.94 9.89
C ASP A 31 6.01 3.14 10.83
N LYS A 32 6.30 3.43 12.11
CA LYS A 32 5.28 3.63 13.15
C LYS A 32 4.75 5.05 13.20
N TRP A 33 5.38 5.99 12.49
CA TRP A 33 4.99 7.39 12.44
C TRP A 33 4.01 7.68 11.31
N LYS A 34 2.87 8.29 11.65
CA LYS A 34 1.80 8.62 10.71
C LYS A 34 1.46 10.11 10.74
N CYS A 35 1.34 10.72 9.57
CA CYS A 35 0.77 12.06 9.42
C CYS A 35 -0.75 11.96 9.57
N LEU A 36 -1.35 12.84 10.37
CA LEU A 36 -2.80 12.94 10.53
C LEU A 36 -3.30 14.28 10.01
N ASN A 37 -4.40 14.28 9.28
CA ASN A 37 -5.02 15.48 8.75
C ASN A 37 -5.78 16.21 9.87
N ALA A 38 -5.45 17.48 10.11
CA ALA A 38 -6.03 18.28 11.18
C ALA A 38 -7.54 18.53 11.01
N GLU A 39 -8.02 18.72 9.78
CA GLU A 39 -9.44 18.90 9.48
C GLU A 39 -10.20 17.61 9.81
N LEU A 40 -9.67 16.46 9.42
CA LEU A 40 -10.27 15.17 9.76
C LEU A 40 -10.32 14.95 11.28
N LEU A 41 -9.23 15.27 11.99
CA LEU A 41 -9.20 15.18 13.45
C LEU A 41 -10.21 16.11 14.11
N HIS A 42 -10.36 17.33 13.59
CA HIS A 42 -11.38 18.27 14.05
C HIS A 42 -12.78 17.72 13.80
N GLU A 43 -13.11 17.32 12.57
CA GLU A 43 -14.43 16.78 12.23
C GLU A 43 -14.80 15.54 13.04
N GLN A 44 -13.83 14.67 13.35
CA GLN A 44 -14.04 13.48 14.16
C GLN A 44 -14.31 13.76 15.65
N THR A 45 -13.87 14.91 16.17
CA THR A 45 -13.82 15.17 17.62
C THR A 45 -14.53 16.44 18.07
N LYS A 46 -15.01 17.27 17.14
CA LYS A 46 -15.67 18.54 17.43
C LYS A 46 -16.95 18.36 18.24
N ASN A 47 -17.22 19.36 19.06
CA ASN A 47 -18.46 19.52 19.79
C ASN A 47 -19.46 20.35 18.97
N ALA A 48 -20.55 20.77 19.61
CA ALA A 48 -21.51 21.71 19.01
C ALA A 48 -20.85 23.06 18.68
N ASP A 49 -19.81 23.46 19.41
CA ASP A 49 -18.95 24.59 19.08
C ASP A 49 -17.78 24.15 18.18
N ASN A 50 -17.38 25.01 17.23
CA ASN A 50 -16.29 24.75 16.28
C ASN A 50 -14.88 24.83 16.93
N THR A 51 -14.77 24.47 18.20
CA THR A 51 -13.51 24.47 18.92
C THR A 51 -12.65 23.28 18.49
N TYR A 52 -11.35 23.52 18.30
CA TYR A 52 -10.38 22.50 17.90
C TYR A 52 -9.96 21.57 19.06
N ILE A 53 -10.92 20.77 19.55
CA ILE A 53 -10.78 19.91 20.74
C ILE A 53 -9.71 18.83 20.59
N TYR A 54 -9.39 18.39 19.38
CA TYR A 54 -8.33 17.40 19.16
C TYR A 54 -6.97 17.83 19.73
N THR A 55 -6.71 19.15 19.84
CA THR A 55 -5.48 19.66 20.47
C THR A 55 -5.40 19.29 21.95
N LYS A 56 -6.54 19.33 22.67
CA LYS A 56 -6.65 18.87 24.06
C LYS A 56 -6.54 17.36 24.18
N ILE A 57 -7.06 16.62 23.20
CA ILE A 57 -6.85 15.17 23.12
C ILE A 57 -5.35 14.85 23.02
N ILE A 58 -4.61 15.56 22.18
CA ILE A 58 -3.15 15.40 22.06
C ILE A 58 -2.46 15.69 23.40
N GLU A 59 -2.80 16.78 24.09
CA GLU A 59 -2.24 17.10 25.41
C GLU A 59 -2.46 15.97 26.43
N VAL A 60 -3.68 15.41 26.49
CA VAL A 60 -4.01 14.28 27.38
C VAL A 60 -3.22 13.03 27.01
N LEU A 61 -3.14 12.68 25.72
CA LEU A 61 -2.44 11.49 25.25
C LEU A 61 -0.91 11.59 25.41
N LYS A 62 -0.34 12.80 25.30
CA LYS A 62 1.08 13.07 25.60
C LYS A 62 1.37 13.00 27.10
N ALA A 63 0.48 13.52 27.95
CA ALA A 63 0.65 13.44 29.40
C ALA A 63 0.57 11.99 29.90
N GLY A 64 -0.32 11.18 29.32
CA GLY A 64 -0.39 9.76 29.59
C GLY A 64 -0.94 9.41 30.97
N THR A 65 -0.49 8.27 31.49
CA THR A 65 -0.82 7.77 32.84
C THR A 65 0.46 7.48 33.62
N SER A 66 0.35 6.82 34.78
CA SER A 66 1.51 6.27 35.50
C SER A 66 2.36 5.30 34.66
N THR A 67 1.80 4.76 33.57
CA THR A 67 2.51 3.87 32.62
C THR A 67 3.21 4.64 31.50
N GLY A 68 3.10 5.97 31.50
CA GLY A 68 3.71 6.87 30.51
C GLY A 68 2.74 7.34 29.42
N ALA A 69 3.28 8.12 28.48
CA ALA A 69 2.57 8.71 27.36
C ALA A 69 1.99 7.65 26.41
N PHE A 70 0.78 7.89 25.90
CA PHE A 70 0.18 7.02 24.89
C PHE A 70 0.78 7.25 23.51
N ILE A 71 1.08 8.51 23.19
CA ILE A 71 1.59 8.94 21.89
C ILE A 71 2.87 9.76 22.02
N GLU A 72 3.68 9.71 20.97
CA GLU A 72 4.71 10.70 20.70
C GLU A 72 4.29 11.57 19.51
N VAL A 73 4.74 12.83 19.55
CA VAL A 73 4.44 13.82 18.53
C VAL A 73 5.75 14.39 18.00
N ASP A 74 5.92 14.31 16.70
CA ASP A 74 6.94 15.04 15.97
C ASP A 74 6.35 16.42 15.62
N ASP A 75 6.75 17.40 16.42
CA ASP A 75 6.25 18.77 16.33
C ASP A 75 6.93 19.60 15.22
N SER A 76 7.77 18.99 14.38
CA SER A 76 8.53 19.63 13.28
C SER A 76 7.69 20.23 12.13
N TYR A 77 6.40 20.50 12.32
CA TYR A 77 5.51 21.05 11.31
C TYR A 77 6.08 22.26 10.55
N GLN A 78 6.06 22.16 9.22
CA GLN A 78 6.35 23.28 8.34
C GLN A 78 5.28 23.33 7.24
N ALA A 79 4.53 24.43 7.21
CA ALA A 79 3.46 24.67 6.25
C ALA A 79 3.97 24.50 4.81
N GLY A 80 3.25 23.71 4.00
CA GLY A 80 3.64 23.38 2.63
C GLY A 80 4.81 22.41 2.48
N VAL A 81 5.45 21.97 3.58
CA VAL A 81 6.61 21.07 3.53
C VAL A 81 6.32 19.73 4.20
N HIS A 82 5.88 19.71 5.46
CA HIS A 82 5.49 18.47 6.13
C HIS A 82 4.53 18.69 7.30
N SER A 83 3.63 17.71 7.48
CA SER A 83 2.65 17.67 8.56
C SER A 83 3.24 17.13 9.86
N LYS A 84 2.61 17.46 10.99
CA LYS A 84 2.91 16.79 12.28
C LYS A 84 2.75 15.27 12.12
N ARG A 85 3.67 14.53 12.73
CA ARG A 85 3.62 13.07 12.76
C ARG A 85 3.35 12.57 14.17
N PHE A 86 2.64 11.46 14.24
CA PHE A 86 2.23 10.85 15.49
C PHE A 86 2.57 9.37 15.46
N ARG A 87 2.97 8.82 16.61
CA ARG A 87 3.09 7.37 16.80
C ARG A 87 2.59 6.96 18.18
N LEU A 88 2.16 5.71 18.31
CA LEU A 88 1.99 5.08 19.61
C LEU A 88 3.39 4.88 20.23
N THR A 89 3.52 5.06 21.55
CA THR A 89 4.77 4.71 22.24
C THR A 89 4.98 3.20 22.24
N ASP A 90 6.24 2.78 22.35
CA ASP A 90 6.60 1.35 22.38
C ASP A 90 5.84 0.56 23.45
N THR A 91 5.56 1.18 24.60
CA THR A 91 4.80 0.57 25.70
C THR A 91 3.42 0.11 25.24
N TYR A 92 2.66 0.99 24.58
CA TYR A 92 1.31 0.65 24.11
C TYR A 92 1.33 -0.12 22.79
N LEU A 93 2.33 0.11 21.93
CA LEU A 93 2.49 -0.66 20.71
C LEU A 93 2.74 -2.16 21.00
N LYS A 94 3.58 -2.47 22.00
CA LYS A 94 3.88 -3.85 22.40
C LYS A 94 2.68 -4.56 23.04
N ALA A 95 1.74 -3.83 23.62
CA ALA A 95 0.53 -4.38 24.22
C ALA A 95 -0.44 -4.98 23.18
N GLY A 96 -0.33 -4.55 21.92
CA GLY A 96 -1.19 -5.02 20.83
C GLY A 96 -2.48 -4.21 20.66
N LEU A 97 -3.33 -4.67 19.75
CA LEU A 97 -4.61 -4.03 19.44
C LEU A 97 -5.77 -4.84 20.04
N VAL A 98 -6.72 -4.14 20.65
CA VAL A 98 -7.96 -4.70 21.19
C VAL A 98 -9.13 -3.93 20.60
N GLU A 99 -10.21 -4.64 20.28
CA GLU A 99 -11.44 -4.02 19.80
C GLU A 99 -12.14 -3.25 20.92
N TYR A 100 -12.65 -2.07 20.57
CA TYR A 100 -13.52 -1.28 21.42
C TYR A 100 -14.74 -0.84 20.61
N ILE A 101 -15.93 -1.07 21.16
CA ILE A 101 -17.19 -0.64 20.56
C ILE A 101 -17.58 0.70 21.20
N ILE A 102 -17.56 1.77 20.40
CA ILE A 102 -18.01 3.11 20.79
C ILE A 102 -19.48 3.04 21.22
N LYS A 103 -19.80 3.68 22.34
CA LYS A 103 -21.13 3.69 22.96
C LYS A 103 -21.83 5.03 22.78
N ASP A 104 -21.09 6.14 22.70
CA ASP A 104 -21.69 7.45 22.55
C ASP A 104 -22.36 7.61 21.17
N THR A 105 -23.66 7.91 21.20
CA THR A 105 -24.48 8.08 20.00
C THR A 105 -24.06 9.30 19.17
N GLY A 106 -23.52 10.34 19.80
CA GLY A 106 -23.01 11.53 19.14
C GLY A 106 -21.80 11.22 18.27
N ILE A 107 -20.80 10.54 18.84
CA ILE A 107 -19.61 10.06 18.15
C ILE A 107 -20.00 9.10 17.01
N ILE A 108 -20.86 8.12 17.28
CA ILE A 108 -21.34 7.17 16.24
C ILE A 108 -21.96 7.93 15.06
N ARG A 109 -22.86 8.89 15.34
CA ARG A 109 -23.52 9.70 14.30
C ARG A 109 -22.51 10.50 13.48
N THR A 110 -21.52 11.12 14.11
CA THR A 110 -20.45 11.85 13.42
C THR A 110 -19.63 10.92 12.53
N ARG A 111 -19.24 9.74 13.03
CA ARG A 111 -18.52 8.72 12.28
C ARG A 111 -19.31 8.25 11.05
N ASN A 112 -20.60 7.99 11.21
CA ASN A 112 -21.46 7.56 10.10
C ASN A 112 -21.54 8.63 8.99
N LYS A 113 -21.64 9.91 9.33
CA LYS A 113 -21.59 10.99 8.33
C LYS A 113 -20.29 10.97 7.52
N LEU A 114 -19.15 10.82 8.21
CA LEU A 114 -17.84 10.73 7.56
C LEU A 114 -17.74 9.49 6.65
N TYR A 115 -18.29 8.35 7.08
CA TYR A 115 -18.32 7.14 6.25
C TYR A 115 -19.17 7.31 4.99
N TYR A 116 -20.35 7.93 5.09
CA TYR A 116 -21.17 8.20 3.91
C TYR A 116 -20.50 9.18 2.94
N GLN A 117 -19.80 10.20 3.46
CA GLN A 117 -19.00 11.10 2.62
C GLN A 117 -17.86 10.36 1.92
N GLN A 118 -17.11 9.52 2.65
CA GLN A 118 -16.05 8.70 2.08
C GLN A 118 -16.58 7.74 1.01
N LEU A 119 -17.71 7.08 1.28
CA LEU A 119 -18.35 6.19 0.32
C LEU A 119 -18.77 6.94 -0.94
N HIS A 120 -19.39 8.12 -0.79
CA HIS A 120 -19.77 8.94 -1.93
C HIS A 120 -18.56 9.32 -2.80
N GLN A 121 -17.46 9.75 -2.18
CA GLN A 121 -16.22 10.06 -2.91
C GLN A 121 -15.64 8.81 -3.59
N ALA A 122 -15.66 7.66 -2.92
CA ALA A 122 -15.23 6.39 -3.50
C ALA A 122 -16.06 6.00 -4.72
N MET A 123 -17.38 6.24 -4.70
CA MET A 123 -18.25 5.93 -5.84
C MET A 123 -18.04 6.82 -7.07
N ILE A 124 -17.44 8.01 -6.90
CA ILE A 124 -17.09 8.90 -8.03
C ILE A 124 -15.79 8.46 -8.71
N ASN A 125 -14.87 7.85 -7.97
CA ASN A 125 -13.60 7.38 -8.52
C ASN A 125 -13.78 6.02 -9.25
N PRO A 126 -13.34 5.88 -10.52
CA PRO A 126 -13.54 4.64 -11.29
C PRO A 126 -12.93 3.39 -10.66
N ILE A 127 -11.74 3.50 -10.07
CA ILE A 127 -11.05 2.38 -9.43
C ILE A 127 -11.78 1.98 -8.14
N CYS A 128 -12.11 2.97 -7.30
CA CYS A 128 -12.81 2.73 -6.04
C CYS A 128 -14.21 2.14 -6.25
N SER A 129 -14.99 2.69 -7.19
CA SER A 129 -16.33 2.18 -7.50
C SER A 129 -16.30 0.75 -8.05
N ASN A 130 -15.33 0.43 -8.91
CA ASN A 130 -15.06 -0.95 -9.35
C ASN A 130 -14.77 -1.89 -8.16
N LEU A 131 -13.92 -1.48 -7.21
CA LEU A 131 -13.62 -2.28 -6.03
C LEU A 131 -14.88 -2.54 -5.18
N ILE A 132 -15.70 -1.52 -4.96
CA ILE A 132 -16.98 -1.65 -4.23
C ILE A 132 -17.92 -2.64 -4.93
N ALA A 133 -17.97 -2.64 -6.26
CA ALA A 133 -18.75 -3.60 -7.04
C ALA A 133 -18.17 -5.04 -7.00
N MET A 134 -16.87 -5.19 -6.75
CA MET A 134 -16.22 -6.49 -6.59
C MET A 134 -16.46 -7.12 -5.23
N TYR A 135 -16.46 -6.33 -4.16
CA TYR A 135 -16.50 -6.81 -2.78
C TYR A 135 -17.58 -7.88 -2.49
N PRO A 136 -18.83 -7.77 -2.97
CA PRO A 136 -19.85 -8.79 -2.70
C PRO A 136 -19.61 -10.16 -3.35
N LYS A 137 -18.70 -10.24 -4.33
CA LYS A 137 -18.38 -11.47 -5.07
C LYS A 137 -17.24 -12.26 -4.45
N ILE A 138 -16.55 -11.68 -3.46
CA ILE A 138 -15.28 -12.18 -2.96
C ILE A 138 -15.49 -13.16 -1.81
N ASP A 139 -14.88 -14.33 -1.96
CA ASP A 139 -14.73 -15.31 -0.91
C ASP A 139 -13.34 -15.19 -0.28
N LEU A 140 -13.31 -15.10 1.05
CA LEU A 140 -12.08 -15.01 1.82
C LEU A 140 -11.74 -16.36 2.46
N PRO A 141 -10.45 -16.76 2.48
CA PRO A 141 -10.01 -17.92 3.24
C PRO A 141 -10.10 -17.66 4.74
N THR A 142 -10.29 -18.72 5.52
CA THR A 142 -10.23 -18.66 6.98
C THR A 142 -8.79 -18.53 7.49
N SER A 143 -8.61 -17.98 8.69
CA SER A 143 -7.29 -17.88 9.34
C SER A 143 -6.61 -19.26 9.51
N SER A 144 -7.41 -20.32 9.65
CA SER A 144 -6.91 -21.70 9.78
C SER A 144 -6.38 -22.25 8.45
N GLU A 145 -7.06 -21.98 7.34
CA GLU A 145 -6.58 -22.30 5.98
C GLU A 145 -5.30 -21.51 5.67
N LEU A 146 -5.28 -20.22 5.96
CA LEU A 146 -4.10 -19.37 5.77
C LEU A 146 -2.90 -19.83 6.60
N LEU A 147 -3.12 -20.30 7.83
CA LEU A 147 -2.05 -20.87 8.65
C LEU A 147 -1.47 -22.15 8.04
N ALA A 148 -2.33 -23.02 7.51
CA ALA A 148 -1.89 -24.26 6.85
C ALA A 148 -1.11 -23.96 5.56
N ILE A 149 -1.57 -23.01 4.75
CA ILE A 149 -0.90 -22.54 3.53
C ILE A 149 0.43 -21.88 3.89
N GLY A 150 0.43 -20.94 4.83
CA GLY A 150 1.61 -20.21 5.28
C GLY A 150 2.72 -21.13 5.79
N LYS A 151 2.38 -22.21 6.53
CA LYS A 151 3.34 -23.25 6.94
C LYS A 151 4.02 -23.93 5.74
N LYS A 152 3.24 -24.26 4.70
CA LYS A 152 3.79 -24.87 3.46
C LYS A 152 4.73 -23.89 2.75
N LEU A 153 4.32 -22.63 2.63
CA LEU A 153 5.12 -21.59 1.97
C LEU A 153 6.43 -21.29 2.72
N ALA A 154 6.38 -21.21 4.06
CA ALA A 154 7.57 -21.04 4.89
C ALA A 154 8.55 -22.21 4.75
N LYS A 155 8.04 -23.46 4.74
CA LYS A 155 8.87 -24.66 4.51
C LYS A 155 9.53 -24.64 3.12
N ALA A 156 8.84 -24.09 2.12
CA ALA A 156 9.37 -23.94 0.77
C ALA A 156 10.36 -22.75 0.62
N GLY A 157 10.69 -22.04 1.70
CA GLY A 157 11.60 -20.89 1.64
C GLY A 157 11.07 -19.70 0.84
N ARG A 158 9.75 -19.56 0.73
CA ARG A 158 9.14 -18.49 -0.06
C ARG A 158 9.51 -17.11 0.49
N THR A 159 9.81 -16.18 -0.41
CA THR A 159 10.10 -14.79 -0.10
C THR A 159 8.98 -13.86 -0.58
N THR A 160 8.83 -12.73 0.11
CA THR A 160 7.95 -11.64 -0.30
C THR A 160 8.53 -10.89 -1.51
N LYS A 161 7.72 -10.06 -2.19
CA LYS A 161 8.21 -9.17 -3.28
C LYS A 161 9.36 -8.24 -2.84
N LYS A 162 9.50 -7.96 -1.53
CA LYS A 162 10.61 -7.18 -0.93
C LYS A 162 11.81 -8.02 -0.50
N GLY A 163 11.81 -9.33 -0.74
CA GLY A 163 12.89 -10.25 -0.37
C GLY A 163 12.83 -10.78 1.06
N LYS A 164 11.88 -10.36 1.91
CA LYS A 164 11.73 -10.91 3.26
C LYS A 164 11.30 -12.39 3.22
N ILE A 165 11.91 -13.24 4.04
CA ILE A 165 11.63 -14.69 4.10
C ILE A 165 10.36 -14.94 4.92
N LEU A 166 9.41 -15.70 4.36
CA LEU A 166 8.23 -16.13 5.11
C LEU A 166 8.64 -17.10 6.21
N THR A 167 8.34 -16.75 7.46
CA THR A 167 8.80 -17.48 8.64
C THR A 167 7.63 -17.76 9.59
N MET A 168 7.63 -18.96 10.20
CA MET A 168 6.75 -19.26 11.34
C MET A 168 7.37 -18.72 12.61
N ARG A 169 6.65 -17.84 13.33
CA ARG A 169 7.13 -17.27 14.59
C ARG A 169 7.19 -18.31 15.71
N ASN A 170 6.28 -19.29 15.71
CA ASN A 170 6.27 -20.43 16.65
C ASN A 170 6.37 -20.01 18.14
N LYS A 171 5.66 -18.94 18.52
CA LYS A 171 5.65 -18.37 19.89
C LYS A 171 7.00 -17.77 20.36
N HIS A 172 8.01 -17.67 19.50
CA HIS A 172 9.23 -16.93 19.81
C HIS A 172 9.00 -15.42 19.76
N LYS A 173 9.72 -14.70 20.62
CA LYS A 173 9.86 -13.24 20.54
C LYS A 173 10.75 -12.85 19.35
N ASN A 174 10.70 -11.58 18.95
CA ASN A 174 11.48 -11.07 17.81
C ASN A 174 13.00 -11.26 17.98
N ASP A 175 13.50 -11.04 19.20
CA ASP A 175 14.92 -11.15 19.58
C ASP A 175 15.52 -12.56 19.43
N TYR A 176 14.69 -13.59 19.30
CA TYR A 176 15.14 -14.94 18.95
C TYR A 176 15.78 -14.99 17.56
N TRP A 177 15.37 -14.11 16.64
CA TRP A 177 15.84 -14.09 15.26
C TRP A 177 16.85 -12.96 15.05
N ILE A 178 18.11 -13.33 14.81
CA ILE A 178 19.20 -12.37 14.55
C ILE A 178 18.88 -11.48 13.32
N ASP A 179 18.17 -12.04 12.34
CA ASP A 179 17.80 -11.42 11.07
C ASP A 179 16.30 -11.05 11.01
N VAL A 180 15.68 -10.69 12.15
CA VAL A 180 14.24 -10.41 12.24
C VAL A 180 13.72 -9.43 11.19
N GLU A 181 14.50 -8.40 10.85
CA GLU A 181 14.14 -7.37 9.86
C GLU A 181 14.03 -7.94 8.43
N ASN A 182 14.71 -9.06 8.15
CA ASN A 182 14.66 -9.78 6.87
C ASN A 182 13.56 -10.85 6.83
N ARG A 183 12.71 -10.94 7.85
CA ARG A 183 11.64 -11.94 7.95
C ARG A 183 10.27 -11.30 7.88
N SER A 184 9.31 -12.06 7.34
CA SER A 184 7.89 -11.74 7.40
C SER A 184 7.18 -12.91 8.08
N PHE A 185 6.62 -12.66 9.25
CA PHE A 185 5.99 -13.71 10.05
C PHE A 185 4.57 -14.01 9.56
N ILE A 186 4.27 -15.30 9.39
CA ILE A 186 2.95 -15.75 8.93
C ILE A 186 1.85 -15.31 9.90
N GLU A 187 2.10 -15.40 11.20
CA GLU A 187 1.15 -15.03 12.24
C GLU A 187 0.79 -13.54 12.20
N ASP A 188 1.75 -12.67 11.89
CA ASP A 188 1.51 -11.22 11.80
C ASP A 188 0.76 -10.87 10.51
N ASN A 189 1.06 -11.57 9.41
CA ASN A 189 0.34 -11.46 8.15
C ASN A 189 -1.14 -11.86 8.29
N ILE A 190 -1.44 -12.92 9.03
CA ILE A 190 -2.83 -13.35 9.31
C ILE A 190 -3.55 -12.32 10.19
N LYS A 191 -2.90 -11.79 11.23
CA LYS A 191 -3.48 -10.70 12.04
C LYS A 191 -3.77 -9.45 11.23
N LEU A 192 -2.91 -9.10 10.27
CA LEU A 192 -3.16 -8.00 9.35
C LEU A 192 -4.37 -8.29 8.44
N PHE A 193 -4.46 -9.51 7.91
CA PHE A 193 -5.62 -9.96 7.14
C PHE A 193 -6.93 -9.83 7.93
N GLU A 194 -6.95 -10.30 9.18
CA GLU A 194 -8.10 -10.18 10.08
C GLU A 194 -8.45 -8.71 10.36
N PHE A 195 -7.44 -7.87 10.58
CA PHE A 195 -7.64 -6.43 10.77
C PHE A 195 -8.27 -5.75 9.54
N LEU A 196 -7.89 -6.17 8.34
CA LEU A 196 -8.34 -5.57 7.07
C LEU A 196 -9.73 -6.06 6.61
N THR A 197 -10.22 -7.19 7.13
CA THR A 197 -11.41 -7.87 6.60
C THR A 197 -12.45 -8.25 7.65
N GLY A 198 -12.07 -8.35 8.93
CA GLY A 198 -12.93 -8.88 9.99
C GLY A 198 -14.18 -8.06 10.30
N ARG A 199 -14.26 -6.80 9.83
CA ARG A 199 -15.44 -5.93 9.96
C ARG A 199 -16.05 -5.54 8.61
N GLY A 200 -15.79 -6.35 7.58
CA GLY A 200 -16.00 -5.99 6.19
C GLY A 200 -14.80 -5.24 5.60
N PHE A 201 -14.84 -5.00 4.30
CA PHE A 201 -13.75 -4.33 3.58
C PHE A 201 -13.71 -2.84 3.90
N MET A 202 -12.50 -2.28 3.83
CA MET A 202 -12.30 -0.83 3.90
C MET A 202 -13.01 -0.15 2.73
N ILE A 203 -13.62 1.02 2.98
CA ILE A 203 -14.03 1.89 1.88
C ILE A 203 -12.76 2.32 1.14
N PRO A 204 -12.60 2.01 -0.16
CA PRO A 204 -11.38 2.32 -0.88
C PRO A 204 -11.22 3.83 -1.03
N SER A 205 -10.00 4.32 -0.84
CA SER A 205 -9.69 5.76 -0.91
C SER A 205 -8.56 6.03 -1.90
N ALA A 206 -8.80 6.93 -2.85
CA ALA A 206 -7.74 7.50 -3.68
C ALA A 206 -6.86 8.42 -2.84
N GLY A 207 -5.54 8.29 -2.99
CA GLY A 207 -4.59 9.17 -2.35
C GLY A 207 -4.47 10.53 -3.05
N ASP A 208 -3.62 11.38 -2.50
CA ASP A 208 -3.33 12.72 -3.03
C ASP A 208 -2.22 12.70 -4.10
N THR A 209 -1.76 13.89 -4.50
CA THR A 209 -0.61 14.08 -5.40
C THR A 209 0.67 13.44 -4.86
N SER A 210 0.85 13.37 -3.54
CA SER A 210 2.01 12.73 -2.91
C SER A 210 2.09 11.22 -3.17
N SER A 211 0.95 10.60 -3.44
CA SER A 211 0.82 9.18 -3.79
C SER A 211 0.54 8.94 -5.28
N GLY A 212 0.45 10.01 -6.08
CA GLY A 212 0.01 9.97 -7.48
C GLY A 212 -1.44 9.49 -7.65
N GLY A 213 -2.30 9.67 -6.64
CA GLY A 213 -3.70 9.24 -6.72
C GLY A 213 -3.95 7.75 -6.49
N ARG A 214 -2.92 6.98 -6.10
CA ARG A 214 -3.06 5.53 -5.89
C ARG A 214 -4.17 5.22 -4.91
N VAL A 215 -4.98 4.21 -5.25
CA VAL A 215 -6.07 3.76 -4.38
C VAL A 215 -5.54 2.78 -3.35
N VAL A 216 -5.95 2.98 -2.09
CA VAL A 216 -5.68 2.09 -0.96
C VAL A 216 -6.98 1.50 -0.46
N ASP A 217 -6.96 0.21 -0.15
CA ASP A 217 -8.08 -0.59 0.31
C ASP A 217 -7.59 -1.86 1.05
N SER A 218 -8.51 -2.76 1.41
CA SER A 218 -8.16 -4.01 2.10
C SER A 218 -7.20 -4.90 1.30
N PHE A 219 -7.29 -4.97 -0.03
CA PHE A 219 -6.51 -5.91 -0.85
C PHE A 219 -5.13 -5.38 -1.24
N THR A 220 -5.00 -4.08 -1.46
CA THR A 220 -3.73 -3.40 -1.70
C THR A 220 -2.80 -3.44 -0.48
N LEU A 221 -3.37 -3.44 0.73
CA LEU A 221 -2.64 -3.57 2.00
C LEU A 221 -2.41 -5.04 2.42
N MET A 222 -3.11 -5.98 1.80
CA MET A 222 -3.02 -7.40 2.14
C MET A 222 -1.68 -8.01 1.70
N PRO A 223 -1.06 -8.90 2.52
CA PRO A 223 0.10 -9.67 2.09
C PRO A 223 -0.18 -10.43 0.79
N SER A 224 0.74 -10.35 -0.18
CA SER A 224 0.49 -10.89 -1.53
C SER A 224 0.16 -12.38 -1.54
N TRP A 225 0.82 -13.17 -0.70
CA TRP A 225 0.57 -14.61 -0.60
C TRP A 225 -0.80 -14.95 -0.01
N ILE A 226 -1.41 -14.05 0.78
CA ILE A 226 -2.80 -14.21 1.25
C ILE A 226 -3.75 -13.79 0.14
N ARG A 227 -3.45 -12.70 -0.57
CA ARG A 227 -4.27 -12.21 -1.68
C ARG A 227 -4.37 -13.22 -2.82
N GLU A 228 -3.30 -13.96 -3.09
CA GLU A 228 -3.31 -15.11 -4.02
C GLU A 228 -4.32 -16.20 -3.63
N GLU A 229 -4.76 -16.23 -2.37
CA GLU A 229 -5.70 -17.22 -1.88
C GLU A 229 -7.17 -16.78 -1.97
N ILE A 230 -7.45 -15.58 -2.45
CA ILE A 230 -8.82 -15.09 -2.63
C ILE A 230 -9.50 -15.78 -3.82
N THR A 231 -10.80 -16.04 -3.67
CA THR A 231 -11.61 -16.68 -4.72
C THR A 231 -12.89 -15.92 -5.03
N ILE A 232 -13.47 -16.20 -6.18
CA ILE A 232 -14.86 -15.89 -6.54
C ILE A 232 -15.51 -17.21 -6.94
N ASP A 233 -16.62 -17.57 -6.28
CA ASP A 233 -17.31 -18.86 -6.46
C ASP A 233 -16.35 -20.05 -6.33
N GLY A 234 -15.44 -19.97 -5.35
CA GLY A 234 -14.41 -20.99 -5.09
C GLY A 234 -13.27 -21.08 -6.11
N LYS A 235 -13.22 -20.22 -7.14
CA LYS A 235 -12.14 -20.18 -8.14
C LYS A 235 -11.14 -19.07 -7.84
N LYS A 236 -9.84 -19.40 -7.92
CA LYS A 236 -8.76 -18.41 -7.73
C LYS A 236 -8.78 -17.39 -8.86
N LEU A 237 -8.47 -16.15 -8.50
CA LEU A 237 -8.28 -15.08 -9.46
C LEU A 237 -6.90 -15.17 -10.09
N VAL A 238 -6.77 -14.62 -11.29
CA VAL A 238 -5.50 -14.52 -12.02
C VAL A 238 -5.05 -13.08 -12.15
N GLU A 239 -3.77 -12.85 -11.92
CA GLU A 239 -3.13 -11.53 -11.95
C GLU A 239 -2.68 -11.19 -13.39
N CYS A 240 -3.14 -10.05 -13.89
CA CYS A 240 -2.64 -9.38 -15.08
C CYS A 240 -1.79 -8.18 -14.63
N ASP A 241 -0.51 -8.21 -14.94
CA ASP A 241 0.48 -7.20 -14.53
C ASP A 241 1.38 -6.84 -15.72
N TYR A 242 1.78 -5.58 -15.80
CA TYR A 242 2.65 -5.06 -16.84
C TYR A 242 4.10 -5.51 -16.67
N LYS A 243 4.85 -5.59 -17.78
CA LYS A 243 6.30 -5.80 -17.75
C LYS A 243 7.01 -4.47 -17.47
N ALA A 244 7.68 -4.38 -16.32
CA ALA A 244 8.50 -3.23 -15.94
C ALA A 244 7.79 -1.87 -16.17
N LEU A 245 6.57 -1.72 -15.65
CA LEU A 245 5.73 -0.54 -15.90
C LEU A 245 6.45 0.77 -15.58
N HIS A 246 6.96 0.89 -14.35
CA HIS A 246 7.58 2.11 -13.85
C HIS A 246 8.78 2.59 -14.69
N PRO A 247 9.78 1.76 -15.02
CA PRO A 247 10.80 2.12 -15.99
C PRO A 247 10.25 2.64 -17.33
N ASN A 248 9.24 1.98 -17.92
CA ASN A 248 8.68 2.40 -19.19
C ASN A 248 7.87 3.71 -19.08
N ILE A 249 7.21 3.96 -17.95
CA ILE A 249 6.59 5.27 -17.66
C ILE A 249 7.69 6.34 -17.57
N ALA A 250 8.78 6.09 -16.85
CA ALA A 250 9.88 7.05 -16.71
C ALA A 250 10.48 7.42 -18.07
N VAL A 251 10.72 6.41 -18.93
CA VAL A 251 11.19 6.62 -20.30
C VAL A 251 10.24 7.49 -21.10
N LYS A 252 8.93 7.23 -21.07
CA LYS A 252 7.94 8.07 -21.75
C LYS A 252 7.93 9.51 -21.21
N MET A 253 7.92 9.65 -19.89
CA MET A 253 7.77 10.94 -19.20
C MET A 253 8.96 11.88 -19.40
N TYR A 254 10.17 11.33 -19.44
CA TYR A 254 11.41 12.09 -19.54
C TYR A 254 12.08 11.92 -20.91
N GLU A 255 11.29 11.59 -21.94
CA GLU A 255 11.72 11.52 -23.34
C GLU A 255 12.94 10.63 -23.58
N GLY A 256 12.99 9.49 -22.88
CA GLY A 256 14.00 8.46 -23.13
C GLY A 256 13.77 7.73 -24.46
N ASN A 257 14.78 6.98 -24.89
CA ASN A 257 14.86 6.39 -26.23
C ASN A 257 14.37 4.94 -26.28
N THR A 258 14.54 4.17 -25.19
CA THR A 258 14.20 2.75 -25.16
C THR A 258 12.69 2.53 -25.28
N SER A 259 12.30 1.45 -25.95
CA SER A 259 10.91 1.03 -26.04
C SER A 259 10.79 -0.38 -25.49
N TYR A 260 9.73 -0.68 -24.74
CA TYR A 260 9.47 -2.02 -24.19
C TYR A 260 10.61 -2.55 -23.31
N LEU A 261 11.15 -1.71 -22.43
CA LEU A 261 12.19 -2.11 -21.47
C LEU A 261 11.65 -3.25 -20.59
N THR A 262 12.45 -4.30 -20.38
CA THR A 262 12.10 -5.39 -19.47
C THR A 262 13.15 -5.57 -18.38
N HIS A 263 12.80 -6.28 -17.31
CA HIS A 263 13.77 -6.55 -16.24
C HIS A 263 14.88 -7.49 -16.70
N GLU A 264 14.55 -8.40 -17.63
CA GLU A 264 15.46 -9.34 -18.28
C GLU A 264 16.52 -8.59 -19.10
N SER A 265 16.11 -7.65 -19.96
CA SER A 265 17.06 -6.89 -20.80
C SER A 265 18.02 -6.03 -19.97
N VAL A 266 17.55 -5.48 -18.85
CA VAL A 266 18.41 -4.72 -17.92
C VAL A 266 19.36 -5.65 -17.16
N ALA A 267 18.87 -6.82 -16.70
CA ALA A 267 19.67 -7.82 -16.01
C ALA A 267 20.82 -8.33 -16.90
N GLU A 268 20.52 -8.66 -18.15
CA GLU A 268 21.51 -9.07 -19.16
C GLU A 268 22.55 -7.98 -19.42
N SER A 269 22.12 -6.72 -19.57
CA SER A 269 23.04 -5.60 -19.82
C SER A 269 23.97 -5.32 -18.64
N LEU A 270 23.55 -5.58 -17.41
CA LEU A 270 24.33 -5.31 -16.19
C LEU A 270 25.08 -6.55 -15.66
N GLY A 271 24.75 -7.75 -16.16
CA GLY A 271 25.30 -9.00 -15.63
C GLY A 271 24.90 -9.28 -14.18
N ILE A 272 23.71 -8.86 -13.76
CA ILE A 272 23.18 -9.07 -12.39
C ILE A 272 21.88 -9.87 -12.40
N ASP A 273 21.54 -10.50 -11.28
CA ASP A 273 20.34 -11.32 -11.15
C ASP A 273 19.05 -10.49 -11.35
N ILE A 274 18.09 -11.04 -12.10
CA ILE A 274 16.81 -10.39 -12.40
C ILE A 274 16.02 -10.00 -11.14
N LYS A 275 16.11 -10.78 -10.05
CA LYS A 275 15.44 -10.46 -8.78
C LYS A 275 16.06 -9.21 -8.15
N GLU A 276 17.36 -9.02 -8.29
CA GLU A 276 18.03 -7.80 -7.83
C GLU A 276 17.62 -6.60 -8.68
N VAL A 277 17.55 -6.73 -10.02
CA VAL A 277 17.01 -5.65 -10.89
C VAL A 277 15.61 -5.25 -10.48
N LYS A 278 14.70 -6.23 -10.31
CA LYS A 278 13.32 -5.99 -9.86
C LYS A 278 13.30 -5.23 -8.53
N LYS A 279 14.10 -5.66 -7.56
CA LYS A 279 14.22 -5.02 -6.24
C LYS A 279 14.76 -3.59 -6.33
N LEU A 280 15.78 -3.35 -7.14
CA LEU A 280 16.37 -2.02 -7.33
C LEU A 280 15.36 -1.06 -7.97
N HIS A 281 14.62 -1.51 -9.00
CA HIS A 281 13.59 -0.69 -9.66
C HIS A 281 12.44 -0.28 -8.73
N LEU A 282 12.10 -1.07 -7.71
CA LEU A 282 11.07 -0.69 -6.73
C LEU A 282 11.34 0.64 -6.02
N SER A 283 12.60 1.09 -5.98
CA SER A 283 12.98 2.31 -5.26
C SER A 283 13.83 3.30 -6.06
N PHE A 284 14.47 2.88 -7.16
CA PHE A 284 15.42 3.70 -7.92
C PHE A 284 14.89 5.11 -8.24
N PHE A 285 13.71 5.23 -8.86
CA PHE A 285 13.14 6.53 -9.21
C PHE A 285 12.64 7.34 -8.01
N ASN A 286 12.52 6.74 -6.83
CA ASN A 286 12.17 7.43 -5.59
C ASN A 286 13.42 7.82 -4.75
N MET A 287 14.62 7.39 -5.13
CA MET A 287 15.86 7.71 -4.41
C MET A 287 16.27 9.18 -4.56
N LYS A 288 17.06 9.69 -3.61
CA LYS A 288 17.81 10.95 -3.81
C LYS A 288 18.84 10.75 -4.92
N TRP A 289 19.19 11.81 -5.64
CA TRP A 289 20.13 11.73 -6.77
C TRP A 289 21.46 11.04 -6.41
N ASN A 290 22.07 11.39 -5.26
CA ASN A 290 23.31 10.74 -4.81
C ASN A 290 23.15 9.23 -4.53
N GLN A 291 21.97 8.79 -4.11
CA GLN A 291 21.67 7.38 -3.91
C GLN A 291 21.44 6.68 -5.24
N MET A 292 20.78 7.34 -6.21
CA MET A 292 20.66 6.81 -7.57
C MET A 292 22.04 6.55 -8.16
N ARG A 293 22.97 7.50 -8.08
CA ARG A 293 24.36 7.34 -8.57
C ARG A 293 25.12 6.14 -7.99
N ASN A 294 24.73 5.69 -6.80
CA ASN A 294 25.34 4.52 -6.15
C ASN A 294 24.63 3.21 -6.49
N SER A 295 23.51 3.25 -7.23
CA SER A 295 22.76 2.07 -7.64
C SER A 295 23.34 1.48 -8.93
N PRO A 296 23.44 0.14 -9.06
CA PRO A 296 23.84 -0.50 -10.32
C PRO A 296 22.99 -0.11 -11.53
N LEU A 297 21.72 0.26 -11.31
CA LEU A 297 20.84 0.71 -12.39
C LEU A 297 21.29 2.03 -13.01
N PHE A 298 22.03 2.87 -12.29
CA PHE A 298 22.50 4.15 -12.80
C PHE A 298 23.43 3.97 -13.99
N ASP A 299 24.30 2.95 -13.97
CA ASP A 299 25.21 2.68 -15.08
C ASP A 299 24.44 2.28 -16.35
N TYR A 300 23.39 1.49 -16.21
CA TYR A 300 22.50 1.15 -17.31
C TYR A 300 21.84 2.41 -17.90
N TYR A 301 21.18 3.22 -17.06
CA TYR A 301 20.48 4.41 -17.53
C TYR A 301 21.43 5.51 -18.01
N SER A 302 22.63 5.64 -17.46
CA SER A 302 23.63 6.61 -17.92
C SER A 302 24.12 6.27 -19.33
N LYS A 303 24.30 4.97 -19.63
CA LYS A 303 24.74 4.51 -20.93
C LYS A 303 23.64 4.54 -22.00
N ASN A 304 22.41 4.21 -21.64
CA ASN A 304 21.33 4.01 -22.60
C ASN A 304 20.30 5.16 -22.62
N GLU A 305 20.24 5.96 -21.57
CA GLU A 305 19.19 6.96 -21.31
C GLU A 305 19.75 8.24 -20.63
N SER A 306 20.89 8.74 -21.10
CA SER A 306 21.58 9.91 -20.51
C SER A 306 20.67 11.13 -20.40
N ASP A 307 19.96 11.46 -21.49
CA ASP A 307 19.09 12.63 -21.55
C ASP A 307 17.89 12.50 -20.60
N MET A 308 17.37 11.28 -20.45
CA MET A 308 16.32 10.96 -19.49
C MET A 308 16.82 11.22 -18.05
N LEU A 309 18.04 10.75 -17.73
CA LEU A 309 18.64 10.96 -16.41
C LEU A 309 18.90 12.44 -16.11
N ASP A 310 19.35 13.22 -17.09
CA ASP A 310 19.58 14.66 -16.93
C ASP A 310 18.27 15.40 -16.61
N ARG A 311 17.18 15.06 -17.31
CA ARG A 311 15.86 15.64 -17.03
C ARG A 311 15.33 15.21 -15.67
N ILE A 312 15.53 13.95 -15.26
CA ILE A 312 15.19 13.47 -13.91
C ILE A 312 15.99 14.24 -12.86
N TYR A 313 17.28 14.49 -13.09
CA TYR A 313 18.11 15.28 -12.18
C TYR A 313 17.56 16.69 -11.99
N HIS A 314 17.25 17.37 -13.09
CA HIS A 314 16.67 18.72 -13.05
C HIS A 314 15.34 18.74 -12.30
N ASP A 315 14.43 17.81 -12.59
CA ASP A 315 13.13 17.73 -11.94
C ASP A 315 13.26 17.47 -10.42
N LYS A 316 14.14 16.53 -10.02
CA LYS A 316 14.42 16.26 -8.61
C LYS A 316 15.09 17.43 -7.88
N LYS A 317 15.91 18.22 -8.58
CA LYS A 317 16.59 19.40 -8.02
C LYS A 317 15.58 20.51 -7.72
N GLU A 318 14.59 20.69 -8.58
CA GLU A 318 13.57 21.73 -8.45
C GLU A 318 12.45 21.33 -7.46
N HIS A 319 11.95 20.10 -7.56
CA HIS A 319 10.74 19.67 -6.85
C HIS A 319 11.01 18.66 -5.73
N GLY A 320 12.27 18.29 -5.51
CA GLY A 320 12.69 17.30 -4.53
C GLY A 320 12.65 15.86 -5.03
N HIS A 321 13.34 14.97 -4.32
CA HIS A 321 13.64 13.61 -4.81
C HIS A 321 12.43 12.70 -5.10
N LYS A 322 11.25 12.97 -4.52
CA LYS A 322 10.05 12.12 -4.70
C LYS A 322 9.22 12.48 -5.94
N ILE A 323 9.51 13.59 -6.61
CA ILE A 323 8.67 14.08 -7.72
C ILE A 323 8.53 13.06 -8.86
N THR A 324 9.61 12.36 -9.19
CA THR A 324 9.64 11.37 -10.28
C THR A 324 8.66 10.23 -10.01
N SER A 325 8.71 9.62 -8.82
CA SER A 325 7.80 8.52 -8.46
C SER A 325 6.35 9.00 -8.32
N GLN A 326 6.11 10.20 -7.78
CA GLN A 326 4.77 10.80 -7.69
C GLN A 326 4.11 10.94 -9.06
N LYS A 327 4.84 11.52 -10.03
CA LYS A 327 4.34 11.69 -11.40
C LYS A 327 4.15 10.32 -12.09
N MET A 328 5.06 9.37 -11.88
CA MET A 328 4.92 8.01 -12.42
C MET A 328 3.67 7.29 -11.89
N PHE A 329 3.39 7.41 -10.59
CA PHE A 329 2.17 6.86 -10.00
C PHE A 329 0.91 7.54 -10.54
N SER A 330 0.96 8.84 -10.83
CA SER A 330 -0.15 9.54 -11.48
C SER A 330 -0.45 8.99 -12.88
N VAL A 331 0.57 8.67 -13.67
CA VAL A 331 0.40 8.04 -14.99
C VAL A 331 -0.15 6.62 -14.84
N GLU A 332 0.39 5.83 -13.90
CA GLU A 332 -0.14 4.50 -13.59
C GLU A 332 -1.64 4.57 -13.26
N VAL A 333 -2.04 5.45 -12.34
CA VAL A 333 -3.44 5.57 -11.93
C VAL A 333 -4.34 6.01 -13.07
N ALA A 334 -3.88 6.91 -13.94
CA ALA A 334 -4.63 7.32 -15.13
C ALA A 334 -4.89 6.12 -16.07
N VAL A 335 -3.84 5.37 -16.41
CA VAL A 335 -3.96 4.15 -17.23
C VAL A 335 -4.92 3.16 -16.59
N MET A 336 -4.75 2.86 -15.30
CA MET A 336 -5.56 1.86 -14.61
C MET A 336 -7.02 2.29 -14.48
N SER A 337 -7.29 3.60 -14.34
CA SER A 337 -8.64 4.15 -14.33
C SER A 337 -9.34 3.96 -15.67
N ASP A 338 -8.64 4.20 -16.78
CA ASP A 338 -9.20 4.03 -18.13
C ASP A 338 -9.44 2.55 -18.44
N VAL A 339 -8.49 1.67 -18.08
CA VAL A 339 -8.64 0.21 -18.19
C VAL A 339 -9.88 -0.26 -17.43
N ILE A 340 -10.00 0.11 -16.16
CA ILE A 340 -11.14 -0.29 -15.33
C ILE A 340 -12.45 0.29 -15.88
N THR A 341 -12.46 1.53 -16.34
CA THR A 341 -13.66 2.16 -16.93
C THR A 341 -14.13 1.37 -18.15
N TYR A 342 -13.20 0.98 -19.03
CA TYR A 342 -13.52 0.19 -20.22
C TYR A 342 -14.01 -1.23 -19.86
N LEU A 343 -13.37 -1.90 -18.90
CA LEU A 343 -13.78 -3.23 -18.45
C LEU A 343 -15.17 -3.20 -17.78
N ASN A 344 -15.43 -2.21 -16.93
CA ASN A 344 -16.74 -2.02 -16.30
C ASN A 344 -17.85 -1.83 -17.34
N ALA A 345 -17.58 -1.09 -18.42
CA ALA A 345 -18.52 -0.93 -19.53
C ALA A 345 -18.85 -2.24 -20.25
N LYS A 346 -17.97 -3.25 -20.15
CA LYS A 346 -18.19 -4.62 -20.62
C LYS A 346 -18.74 -5.57 -19.53
N GLY A 347 -19.07 -5.05 -18.35
CA GLY A 347 -19.57 -5.82 -17.21
C GLY A 347 -18.48 -6.59 -16.44
N VAL A 348 -17.20 -6.41 -16.80
CA VAL A 348 -16.06 -7.06 -16.14
C VAL A 348 -15.57 -6.16 -15.02
N HIS A 349 -15.57 -6.69 -13.80
CA HIS A 349 -15.07 -6.00 -12.62
C HIS A 349 -13.84 -6.75 -12.12
N VAL A 350 -12.86 -6.03 -11.56
CA VAL A 350 -11.53 -6.58 -11.26
C VAL A 350 -11.05 -6.13 -9.88
N LEU A 351 -10.23 -6.94 -9.22
CA LEU A 351 -9.50 -6.46 -8.06
C LEU A 351 -8.30 -5.62 -8.52
N TYR A 352 -8.15 -4.43 -7.95
CA TYR A 352 -7.06 -3.51 -8.23
C TYR A 352 -5.92 -3.67 -7.21
N VAL A 353 -4.69 -3.82 -7.71
CA VAL A 353 -3.47 -3.88 -6.89
C VAL A 353 -2.37 -3.05 -7.56
N TYR A 354 -2.46 -1.73 -7.43
CA TYR A 354 -1.52 -0.77 -8.03
C TYR A 354 -1.38 -0.94 -9.55
N ASP A 355 -0.29 -1.53 -10.02
CA ASP A 355 0.03 -1.78 -11.43
C ASP A 355 -0.54 -3.11 -11.96
N ALA A 356 -1.30 -3.84 -11.13
CA ALA A 356 -1.89 -5.14 -11.49
C ALA A 356 -3.41 -5.18 -11.28
N LEU A 357 -4.08 -5.99 -12.10
CA LEU A 357 -5.50 -6.35 -11.97
C LEU A 357 -5.65 -7.84 -11.74
N MET A 358 -6.51 -8.25 -10.81
CA MET A 358 -6.89 -9.66 -10.63
C MET A 358 -8.32 -9.89 -11.11
N CYS A 359 -8.53 -10.91 -11.93
CA CYS A 359 -9.81 -11.22 -12.59
C CYS A 359 -10.07 -12.73 -12.59
N GLU A 360 -11.29 -13.13 -12.93
CA GLU A 360 -11.58 -14.55 -13.19
C GLU A 360 -10.83 -15.01 -14.46
N GLU A 361 -10.41 -16.28 -14.52
CA GLU A 361 -9.65 -16.81 -15.67
C GLU A 361 -10.37 -16.60 -17.02
N LYS A 362 -11.71 -16.66 -17.02
CA LYS A 362 -12.54 -16.47 -18.23
C LYS A 362 -12.39 -15.06 -18.85
N ASP A 363 -12.05 -14.06 -18.04
CA ASP A 363 -11.95 -12.66 -18.46
C ASP A 363 -10.51 -12.24 -18.76
N ARG A 364 -9.54 -13.13 -18.52
CA ARG A 364 -8.11 -12.83 -18.56
C ARG A 364 -7.64 -12.25 -19.88
N GLU A 365 -8.03 -12.85 -21.00
CA GLU A 365 -7.62 -12.41 -22.33
C GLU A 365 -8.14 -10.98 -22.60
N LEU A 366 -9.42 -10.75 -22.32
CA LEU A 366 -10.04 -9.43 -22.45
C LEU A 366 -9.36 -8.37 -21.56
N VAL A 367 -9.04 -8.72 -20.32
CA VAL A 367 -8.32 -7.82 -19.40
C VAL A 367 -6.93 -7.49 -19.94
N ALA A 368 -6.17 -8.50 -20.36
CA ALA A 368 -4.82 -8.30 -20.88
C ALA A 368 -4.80 -7.47 -22.18
N GLU A 369 -5.72 -7.74 -23.11
CA GLU A 369 -5.89 -6.96 -24.35
C GLU A 369 -6.26 -5.51 -24.06
N THR A 370 -7.21 -5.28 -23.14
CA THR A 370 -7.63 -3.94 -22.75
C THR A 370 -6.47 -3.16 -22.13
N MET A 371 -5.73 -3.77 -21.21
CA MET A 371 -4.53 -3.20 -20.61
C MET A 371 -3.48 -2.84 -21.68
N ASN A 372 -3.20 -3.75 -22.61
CA ASN A 372 -2.24 -3.51 -23.70
C ASN A 372 -2.67 -2.40 -24.66
N CYS A 373 -3.97 -2.26 -24.95
CA CYS A 373 -4.47 -1.20 -25.82
C CYS A 373 -4.32 0.17 -25.15
N ILE A 374 -4.84 0.30 -23.93
CA ILE A 374 -4.93 1.59 -23.24
C ILE A 374 -3.54 2.11 -22.83
N ILE A 375 -2.62 1.25 -22.38
CA ILE A 375 -1.27 1.70 -22.02
C ILE A 375 -0.54 2.35 -23.21
N LEU A 376 -0.82 1.89 -24.45
CA LEU A 376 -0.27 2.46 -25.67
C LEU A 376 -0.93 3.79 -26.06
N GLU A 377 -2.22 3.97 -25.78
CA GLU A 377 -2.92 5.25 -25.94
C GLU A 377 -2.34 6.33 -25.02
N HIS A 378 -1.90 5.94 -23.83
CA HIS A 378 -1.12 6.79 -22.91
C HIS A 378 0.35 6.98 -23.36
N GLY A 379 0.75 6.35 -24.46
CA GLY A 379 2.09 6.45 -25.04
C GLY A 379 3.17 5.67 -24.29
N VAL A 380 2.81 4.84 -23.32
CA VAL A 380 3.75 4.04 -22.55
C VAL A 380 3.94 2.69 -23.23
N LYS A 381 5.16 2.44 -23.73
CA LYS A 381 5.47 1.22 -24.48
C LYS A 381 5.81 0.08 -23.55
N THR A 382 4.80 -0.65 -23.09
CA THR A 382 4.94 -1.91 -22.35
C THR A 382 3.82 -2.88 -22.73
N ARG A 383 3.81 -4.07 -22.14
CA ARG A 383 2.78 -5.09 -22.33
C ARG A 383 2.53 -5.88 -21.05
N VAL A 384 1.34 -6.43 -20.91
CA VAL A 384 0.97 -7.40 -19.87
C VAL A 384 1.81 -8.67 -20.01
N LYS A 385 2.13 -9.30 -18.88
CA LYS A 385 2.79 -10.61 -18.83
C LYS A 385 1.86 -11.69 -19.38
N VAL A 386 2.21 -12.30 -20.51
CA VAL A 386 1.47 -13.41 -21.11
C VAL A 386 2.02 -14.75 -20.59
N ASN A 387 1.27 -15.37 -19.67
CA ASN A 387 1.30 -16.76 -19.17
C ASN A 387 2.60 -17.46 -18.68
N ASN A 388 2.53 -17.95 -17.42
CA ASN A 388 3.23 -19.01 -16.67
C ASN A 388 4.74 -19.33 -16.80
N SER A 389 5.46 -18.99 -17.85
CA SER A 389 6.92 -19.22 -17.88
C SER A 389 7.67 -18.27 -16.93
N ASP A 390 7.20 -17.03 -16.80
CA ASP A 390 7.87 -15.98 -16.02
C ASP A 390 7.69 -16.15 -14.48
N LEU A 391 6.85 -17.11 -14.06
CA LEU A 391 6.63 -17.50 -12.65
C LEU A 391 7.17 -18.91 -12.33
N VAL A 392 7.48 -19.74 -13.33
CA VAL A 392 8.02 -21.10 -13.16
C VAL A 392 9.55 -21.14 -13.27
N GLU A 393 10.23 -20.13 -13.81
CA GLU A 393 11.71 -20.07 -13.83
C GLU A 393 12.37 -19.88 -12.45
N SER A 394 11.59 -19.77 -11.37
CA SER A 394 12.11 -19.91 -10.00
C SER A 394 11.89 -21.31 -9.39
N ARG A 395 11.40 -22.30 -10.14
CA ARG A 395 11.05 -23.62 -9.58
C ARG A 395 11.90 -24.81 -10.02
N HIS A 396 12.76 -24.74 -11.03
CA HIS A 396 13.63 -25.87 -11.40
C HIS A 396 15.08 -25.44 -11.71
N ILE A 397 15.84 -25.14 -10.67
CA ILE A 397 17.29 -25.45 -10.65
C ILE A 397 17.56 -26.06 -9.28
N ILE A 398 17.55 -27.39 -9.24
CA ILE A 398 18.30 -28.31 -8.37
C ILE A 398 17.63 -29.68 -8.59
N LEU A 399 18.22 -30.45 -9.50
CA LEU A 399 18.46 -31.91 -9.44
C LEU A 399 18.71 -32.39 -10.88
N GLY A 400 19.99 -32.43 -11.24
CA GLY A 400 20.48 -32.87 -12.54
C GLY A 400 22.00 -32.92 -12.54
N LEU A 401 22.53 -33.86 -11.74
CA LEU A 401 23.92 -34.24 -11.42
C LEU A 401 24.38 -33.85 -10.01
#